data_AF-A0A0B2QVF5-F1
#
_entry.id   AF-A0A0B2QVF5-F1
#
_cell.length_a   1.000
_cell.length_b   1.000
_cell.length_c   1.000
_cell.angle_alpha   90.00
_cell.angle_beta   90.00
_cell.angle_gamma   90.00
#
_symmetry.space_group_name_H-M   'P 1'
#
loop_
_entity.id
_entity.type
_entity.pdbx_description
1 polymer ?
#
loop_
_entity_poly.entity_id
_entity_poly.type
_entity_poly.pdbx_seq_one_letter_code
_entity_poly.pdbx_strand_id
1 'polypeptide(L)'
;MKSAVKEDHVINFFITEEIRKYISPKENRVGKINLYGADKVYNTIGHACVLYKKELEKYMDYDIGSYCDDDWNLAQKLMLNGCDPLPRRRCLTRASKDYQKPHPIHESLWRLPDRRNVRWGNYQCRNFECLSSQNPKRGYSKCIGCFEMEKEKLKWVSNTSLVVDFLISDVLAIKPGEVRIGLDYGIGSGTFAARMREQNVTIVSTALNLGAPSNEIS
;
A
#
# COMPACT_ATOMS: atom_id res chain seq x y z
N MET A 1 -5.57 0.92 -48.79
CA MET A 1 -5.42 -0.25 -47.88
C MET A 1 -6.27 0.01 -46.65
N LYS A 2 -7.38 -0.73 -46.47
CA LYS A 2 -8.18 -0.66 -45.24
C LYS A 2 -7.34 -1.28 -44.12
N SER A 3 -6.98 -0.52 -43.08
CA SER A 3 -6.35 -1.09 -41.90
C SER A 3 -7.38 -2.02 -41.26
N ALA A 4 -7.14 -3.33 -41.31
CA ALA A 4 -7.89 -4.27 -40.51
C ALA A 4 -7.74 -3.83 -39.06
N VAL A 5 -8.85 -3.43 -38.43
CA VAL A 5 -8.90 -3.22 -36.99
C VAL A 5 -8.62 -4.58 -36.38
N LYS A 6 -7.37 -4.83 -35.97
CA LYS A 6 -7.04 -6.00 -35.16
C LYS A 6 -7.82 -5.84 -33.86
N GLU A 7 -8.89 -6.62 -33.73
CA GLU A 7 -9.62 -6.71 -32.47
C GLU A 7 -8.64 -7.20 -31.40
N ASP A 8 -8.42 -6.35 -30.40
CA ASP A 8 -7.68 -6.75 -29.22
C ASP A 8 -8.67 -7.44 -28.27
N HIS A 9 -8.60 -8.76 -28.22
CA HIS A 9 -9.48 -9.60 -27.42
C HIS A 9 -9.48 -9.19 -25.94
N VAL A 10 -8.36 -8.67 -25.40
CA VAL A 10 -8.27 -8.24 -24.01
C VAL A 10 -8.96 -6.90 -23.81
N ILE A 11 -8.87 -5.97 -24.77
CA ILE A 11 -9.61 -4.70 -24.71
C ILE A 11 -11.12 -4.97 -24.76
N ASN A 12 -11.54 -5.85 -25.66
CA ASN A 12 -12.95 -6.16 -25.84
C ASN A 12 -13.54 -7.05 -24.74
N PHE A 13 -12.70 -7.66 -23.92
CA PHE A 13 -13.13 -8.42 -22.74
C PHE A 13 -13.80 -7.54 -21.69
N PHE A 14 -13.36 -6.27 -21.54
CA PHE A 14 -13.90 -5.34 -20.56
C PHE A 14 -14.97 -4.42 -21.16
N ILE A 15 -15.95 -4.03 -20.34
CA ILE A 15 -17.09 -3.17 -20.69
C ILE A 15 -16.82 -1.72 -20.25
N THR A 16 -16.31 -1.52 -19.04
CA THR A 16 -16.05 -0.18 -18.49
C THR A 16 -15.03 0.59 -19.34
N GLU A 17 -15.37 1.83 -19.70
CA GLU A 17 -14.57 2.62 -20.66
C GLU A 17 -13.16 2.93 -20.15
N GLU A 18 -13.00 3.24 -18.86
CA GLU A 18 -11.71 3.64 -18.31
C GLU A 18 -10.68 2.49 -18.34
N ILE A 19 -11.08 1.24 -18.04
CA ILE A 19 -10.16 0.11 -18.17
C ILE A 19 -9.80 -0.13 -19.62
N ARG A 20 -10.78 -0.15 -20.53
CA ARG A 20 -10.55 -0.31 -21.98
C ARG A 20 -9.55 0.72 -22.48
N LYS A 21 -9.75 1.98 -22.10
CA LYS A 21 -8.85 3.09 -22.44
C LYS A 21 -7.49 2.95 -21.79
N TYR A 22 -7.40 2.45 -20.56
CA TYR A 22 -6.12 2.25 -19.87
C TYR A 22 -5.26 1.24 -20.61
N ILE A 23 -5.78 0.04 -20.90
CA ILE A 23 -5.01 -1.03 -21.59
C ILE A 23 -4.84 -0.78 -23.10
N SER A 24 -5.60 0.15 -23.67
CA SER A 24 -5.45 0.52 -25.08
C SER A 24 -4.06 1.12 -25.35
N PRO A 25 -3.36 0.64 -26.40
CA PRO A 25 -2.05 1.15 -26.79
C PRO A 25 -2.08 2.67 -27.01
N LYS A 26 -1.03 3.36 -26.54
CA LYS A 26 -0.85 4.80 -26.71
C LYS A 26 0.20 5.06 -27.77
N GLU A 27 -0.17 5.82 -28.80
CA GLU A 27 0.76 6.20 -29.84
C GLU A 27 1.82 7.16 -29.28
N ASN A 28 3.04 7.03 -29.80
CA ASN A 28 4.11 7.96 -29.45
C ASN A 28 3.79 9.36 -29.98
N ARG A 29 4.11 10.40 -29.21
CA ARG A 29 3.78 11.82 -29.51
C ARG A 29 4.14 12.30 -30.92
N VAL A 30 5.11 11.67 -31.58
CA VAL A 30 5.64 12.09 -32.88
C VAL A 30 5.52 10.97 -33.94
N GLY A 31 4.80 9.87 -33.64
CA GLY A 31 4.75 8.68 -34.50
C GLY A 31 6.12 8.01 -34.74
N LYS A 32 7.17 8.47 -34.05
CA LYS A 32 8.51 7.90 -34.08
C LYS A 32 8.58 6.72 -33.12
N ILE A 33 9.41 5.76 -33.48
CA ILE A 33 9.78 4.64 -32.61
C ILE A 33 10.41 5.20 -31.32
N ASN A 34 10.01 4.68 -30.17
CA ASN A 34 10.57 5.08 -28.87
C ASN A 34 11.97 4.46 -28.66
N LEU A 35 12.62 4.82 -27.55
CA LEU A 35 13.95 4.30 -27.19
C LEU A 35 14.01 2.75 -27.16
N TYR A 36 12.87 2.10 -26.91
CA TYR A 36 12.74 0.65 -26.81
C TYR A 36 12.37 -0.03 -28.14
N GLY A 37 12.37 0.69 -29.26
CA GLY A 37 12.06 0.10 -30.56
C GLY A 37 10.55 -0.08 -30.83
N ALA A 38 9.66 0.43 -29.97
CA ALA A 38 8.20 0.32 -30.15
C ALA A 38 7.57 1.61 -30.69
N ASP A 39 6.59 1.46 -31.59
CA ASP A 39 5.78 2.55 -32.16
C ASP A 39 4.66 3.03 -31.20
N LYS A 40 4.33 2.20 -30.21
CA LYS A 40 3.29 2.43 -29.20
C LYS A 40 3.77 2.04 -27.81
N VAL A 41 3.14 2.64 -26.81
CA VAL A 41 3.32 2.31 -25.39
C VAL A 41 2.10 1.53 -24.92
N TYR A 42 2.34 0.41 -24.26
CA TYR A 42 1.31 -0.44 -23.69
C TYR A 42 1.30 -0.26 -22.18
N ASN A 43 0.15 0.09 -21.61
CA ASN A 43 -0.01 0.07 -20.16
C ASN A 43 -0.27 -1.37 -19.71
N THR A 44 0.32 -1.75 -18.59
CA THR A 44 0.19 -3.09 -18.04
C THR A 44 -0.78 -3.11 -16.86
N ILE A 45 -1.49 -4.23 -16.76
CA ILE A 45 -2.22 -4.65 -15.56
C ILE A 45 -1.69 -6.02 -15.15
N GLY A 46 -1.81 -6.37 -13.87
CA GLY A 46 -1.48 -7.72 -13.41
C GLY A 46 -2.24 -8.79 -14.20
N HIS A 47 -1.57 -9.90 -14.56
CA HIS A 47 -2.18 -10.94 -15.40
C HIS A 47 -3.46 -11.53 -14.76
N ALA A 48 -3.48 -11.65 -13.43
CA ALA A 48 -4.64 -12.17 -12.70
C ALA A 48 -5.85 -11.21 -12.73
N CYS A 49 -5.69 -9.93 -13.11
CA CYS A 49 -6.80 -8.97 -13.22
C CYS A 49 -7.92 -9.47 -14.14
N VAL A 50 -7.58 -10.22 -15.19
CA VAL A 50 -8.55 -10.78 -16.15
C VAL A 50 -9.47 -11.80 -15.47
N LEU A 51 -9.00 -12.52 -14.44
CA LEU A 51 -9.80 -13.47 -13.67
C LEU A 51 -10.82 -12.76 -12.75
N TYR A 52 -10.56 -11.51 -12.38
CA TYR A 52 -11.40 -10.70 -11.49
C TYR A 52 -12.11 -9.57 -12.26
N LYS A 53 -12.63 -9.89 -13.45
CA LYS A 53 -13.27 -8.93 -14.36
C LYS A 53 -14.25 -7.99 -13.65
N LYS A 54 -15.22 -8.53 -12.91
CA LYS A 54 -16.29 -7.75 -12.29
C LYS A 54 -15.75 -6.77 -11.26
N GLU A 55 -14.84 -7.23 -10.39
CA GLU A 55 -14.18 -6.39 -9.40
C GLU A 55 -13.31 -5.32 -10.05
N LEU A 56 -12.58 -5.65 -11.12
CA LEU A 56 -11.76 -4.69 -11.85
C LEU A 56 -12.61 -3.63 -12.57
N GLU A 57 -13.71 -4.03 -13.18
CA GLU A 57 -14.66 -3.13 -13.83
C GLU A 57 -15.28 -2.17 -12.83
N LYS A 58 -15.69 -2.68 -11.66
CA LYS A 58 -16.14 -1.84 -10.54
C LYS A 58 -15.03 -0.91 -10.05
N TYR A 59 -13.79 -1.40 -9.93
CA TYR A 59 -12.65 -0.58 -9.55
C TYR A 59 -12.35 0.49 -10.62
N MET A 60 -12.69 0.28 -11.89
CA MET A 60 -12.46 1.25 -12.96
C MET A 60 -13.70 2.09 -13.30
N ASP A 61 -14.78 1.95 -12.55
CA ASP A 61 -16.01 2.72 -12.71
C ASP A 61 -15.93 4.00 -11.87
N TYR A 62 -15.42 5.07 -12.48
CA TYR A 62 -15.29 6.38 -11.85
C TYR A 62 -15.37 7.50 -12.89
N ASP A 63 -15.79 8.68 -12.45
CA ASP A 63 -15.78 9.87 -13.31
C ASP A 63 -14.38 10.53 -13.35
N ILE A 64 -13.95 10.93 -14.54
CA ILE A 64 -12.65 11.58 -14.72
C ILE A 64 -12.63 12.92 -13.97
N GLY A 65 -11.59 13.15 -13.16
CA GLY A 65 -11.44 14.38 -12.40
C GLY A 65 -12.38 14.52 -11.19
N SER A 66 -13.31 13.59 -10.98
CA SER A 66 -14.08 13.52 -9.74
C SER A 66 -13.25 12.89 -8.62
N TYR A 67 -13.79 12.84 -7.39
CA TYR A 67 -13.15 12.10 -6.32
C TYR A 67 -13.30 10.59 -6.50
N CYS A 68 -12.21 9.85 -6.34
CA CYS A 68 -12.28 8.40 -6.30
C CYS A 68 -13.17 7.92 -5.15
N ASP A 69 -13.85 6.80 -5.36
CA ASP A 69 -14.57 6.10 -4.32
C ASP A 69 -13.64 5.65 -3.18
N ASP A 70 -14.22 5.46 -2.00
CA ASP A 70 -13.51 4.93 -0.84
C ASP A 70 -13.52 3.39 -0.84
N ASP A 71 -12.86 2.81 -1.84
CA ASP A 71 -12.91 1.38 -2.16
C ASP A 71 -11.53 0.71 -2.06
N TRP A 72 -10.71 1.15 -1.11
CA TRP A 72 -9.40 0.55 -0.83
C TRP A 72 -9.48 -0.97 -0.56
N ASN A 73 -10.60 -1.45 -0.02
CA ASN A 73 -10.84 -2.87 0.23
C ASN A 73 -10.97 -3.67 -1.06
N LEU A 74 -11.60 -3.09 -2.09
CA LEU A 74 -11.68 -3.66 -3.44
C LEU A 74 -10.30 -3.68 -4.10
N ALA A 75 -9.57 -2.55 -4.01
CA ALA A 75 -8.20 -2.44 -4.51
C ALA A 75 -7.28 -3.50 -3.89
N GLN A 76 -7.29 -3.61 -2.56
CA GLN A 76 -6.49 -4.60 -1.83
C GLN A 76 -6.91 -6.04 -2.17
N LYS A 77 -8.22 -6.31 -2.32
CA LYS A 77 -8.70 -7.63 -2.76
C LYS A 77 -8.10 -7.99 -4.11
N LEU A 78 -8.11 -7.08 -5.08
CA LEU A 78 -7.53 -7.31 -6.40
C LEU A 78 -6.02 -7.60 -6.29
N MET A 79 -5.27 -6.73 -5.61
CA MET A 79 -3.81 -6.89 -5.43
C MET A 79 -3.44 -8.23 -4.76
N LEU A 80 -4.14 -8.61 -3.69
CA LEU A 80 -3.89 -9.86 -2.96
C LEU A 80 -4.16 -11.11 -3.82
N ASN A 81 -4.97 -11.00 -4.87
CA ASN A 81 -5.21 -12.08 -5.82
C ASN A 81 -4.32 -11.98 -7.08
N GLY A 82 -3.25 -11.17 -7.04
CA GLY A 82 -2.26 -11.04 -8.11
C GLY A 82 -2.65 -10.06 -9.22
N CYS A 83 -3.70 -9.26 -9.04
CA CYS A 83 -4.01 -8.15 -9.92
C CYS A 83 -3.15 -6.93 -9.53
N ASP A 84 -1.84 -7.07 -9.71
CA ASP A 84 -0.84 -6.03 -9.47
C ASP A 84 0.16 -6.01 -10.65
N PRO A 85 0.47 -4.84 -11.25
CA PRO A 85 -0.04 -3.51 -10.89
C PRO A 85 -1.53 -3.33 -11.21
N LEU A 86 -2.23 -2.63 -10.32
CA LEU A 86 -3.57 -2.14 -10.60
C LEU A 86 -3.54 -1.04 -11.67
N PRO A 87 -4.57 -0.93 -12.52
CA PRO A 87 -4.69 0.17 -13.46
C PRO A 87 -4.76 1.51 -12.72
N ARG A 88 -3.94 2.48 -13.16
CA ARG A 88 -3.95 3.82 -12.59
C ARG A 88 -5.25 4.55 -12.93
N ARG A 89 -5.92 5.06 -11.91
CA ARG A 89 -7.15 5.86 -12.06
C ARG A 89 -6.85 7.32 -12.40
N ARG A 90 -7.80 7.98 -13.04
CA ARG A 90 -7.82 9.42 -13.38
C ARG A 90 -8.79 10.25 -12.53
N CYS A 91 -9.35 9.65 -11.48
CA CYS A 91 -10.02 10.35 -10.41
C CYS A 91 -8.99 10.91 -9.40
N LEU A 92 -9.43 11.84 -8.57
CA LEU A 92 -8.64 12.49 -7.54
C LEU A 92 -8.74 11.71 -6.23
N THR A 93 -7.60 11.38 -5.63
CA THR A 93 -7.58 10.80 -4.28
C THR A 93 -8.10 11.81 -3.26
N ARG A 94 -8.89 11.33 -2.29
CA ARG A 94 -9.36 12.16 -1.19
C ARG A 94 -8.22 12.35 -0.19
N ALA A 95 -7.85 13.60 0.05
CA ALA A 95 -7.02 13.98 1.19
C ALA A 95 -7.87 14.12 2.46
N SER A 96 -7.24 14.07 3.63
CA SER A 96 -7.92 14.47 4.86
C SER A 96 -8.33 15.95 4.79
N LYS A 97 -9.53 16.26 5.28
CA LYS A 97 -10.00 17.66 5.40
C LYS A 97 -9.20 18.45 6.42
N ASP A 98 -8.75 17.78 7.48
CA ASP A 98 -8.09 18.39 8.63
C ASP A 98 -6.62 17.96 8.68
N TYR A 99 -5.90 18.11 7.57
CA TYR A 99 -4.48 17.76 7.52
C TYR A 99 -3.71 18.49 8.62
N GLN A 100 -2.95 17.73 9.39
CA GLN A 100 -1.99 18.25 10.34
C GLN A 100 -0.59 17.83 9.93
N LYS A 101 0.37 18.75 10.01
CA LYS A 101 1.76 18.39 9.77
C LYS A 101 2.21 17.27 10.73
N PRO A 102 2.74 16.14 10.22
CA PRO A 102 3.29 15.09 11.07
C PRO A 102 4.42 15.61 11.98
N HIS A 103 4.59 14.94 13.11
CA HIS A 103 5.71 15.20 14.01
C HIS A 103 7.05 14.97 13.29
N PRO A 104 8.12 15.68 13.70
CA PRO A 104 9.48 15.35 13.26
C PRO A 104 9.80 13.88 13.54
N ILE A 105 10.66 13.28 12.72
CA ILE A 105 10.94 11.84 12.77
C ILE A 105 11.34 11.37 14.18
N HIS A 106 12.14 12.15 14.91
CA HIS A 106 12.60 11.78 16.25
C HIS A 106 11.46 11.68 17.28
N GLU A 107 10.40 12.46 17.12
CA GLU A 107 9.23 12.45 18.00
C GLU A 107 8.18 11.41 17.55
N SER A 108 8.13 11.08 16.26
CA SER A 108 7.07 10.23 15.70
C SER A 108 7.30 8.73 15.88
N LEU A 109 8.55 8.28 16.07
CA LEU A 109 8.90 6.84 16.06
C LEU A 109 8.11 5.99 17.05
N TRP A 110 7.86 6.51 18.24
CA TRP A 110 7.21 5.79 19.35
C TRP A 110 5.93 6.46 19.83
N ARG A 111 5.43 7.42 19.06
CA ARG A 111 4.22 8.15 19.37
C ARG A 111 3.07 7.60 18.55
N LEU A 112 1.91 7.48 19.19
CA LEU A 112 0.68 7.17 18.48
C LEU A 112 0.44 8.21 17.36
N PRO A 113 0.19 7.78 16.11
CA PRO A 113 -0.11 8.72 15.02
C PRO A 113 -1.43 9.46 15.27
N ASP A 114 -1.57 10.66 14.72
CA ASP A 114 -2.82 11.42 14.81
C ASP A 114 -3.90 10.77 13.94
N ARG A 115 -5.13 10.69 14.45
CA ARG A 115 -6.29 10.19 13.71
C ARG A 115 -6.65 11.04 12.48
N ARG A 116 -6.28 12.33 12.45
CA ARG A 116 -6.72 13.30 11.44
C ARG A 116 -6.12 13.05 10.07
N ASN A 117 -4.89 12.54 9.99
CA ASN A 117 -4.21 12.32 8.71
C ASN A 117 -4.54 10.97 8.07
N VAL A 118 -5.59 10.30 8.54
CA VAL A 118 -5.87 8.91 8.20
C VAL A 118 -7.31 8.75 7.74
N ARG A 119 -7.51 8.00 6.66
CA ARG A 119 -8.85 7.69 6.16
C ARG A 119 -9.42 6.48 6.89
N TRP A 120 -10.42 6.75 7.73
CA TRP A 120 -11.06 5.70 8.54
C TRP A 120 -12.28 5.06 7.88
N GLY A 121 -12.73 5.50 6.70
CA GLY A 121 -14.08 5.25 6.16
C GLY A 121 -14.63 3.83 6.35
N ASN A 122 -13.86 2.82 5.97
CA ASN A 122 -14.22 1.39 6.06
C ASN A 122 -13.76 0.67 7.35
N TYR A 123 -13.35 1.41 8.39
CA TYR A 123 -12.93 0.86 9.67
C TYR A 123 -13.98 1.12 10.76
N GLN A 124 -14.16 0.13 11.64
CA GLN A 124 -15.00 0.28 12.84
C GLN A 124 -14.36 1.26 13.84
N CYS A 125 -13.04 1.15 14.02
CA CYS A 125 -12.26 2.13 14.77
C CYS A 125 -12.06 3.42 13.97
N ARG A 126 -12.04 4.56 14.67
CA ARG A 126 -11.85 5.90 14.08
C ARG A 126 -10.63 6.64 14.64
N ASN A 127 -9.79 5.94 15.38
CA ASN A 127 -8.52 6.39 15.93
C ASN A 127 -7.66 5.17 16.29
N PHE A 128 -6.38 5.40 16.56
CA PHE A 128 -5.43 4.34 16.90
C PHE A 128 -5.63 3.79 18.31
N GLU A 129 -6.14 4.59 19.25
CA GLU A 129 -6.44 4.14 20.61
C GLU A 129 -7.50 3.03 20.62
N CYS A 130 -8.48 3.09 19.70
CA CYS A 130 -9.48 2.05 19.53
C CYS A 130 -8.88 0.71 19.06
N LEU A 131 -7.69 0.69 18.46
CA LEU A 131 -7.01 -0.54 18.05
C LEU A 131 -6.26 -1.25 19.20
N SER A 132 -6.43 -0.77 20.44
CA SER A 132 -5.90 -1.39 21.66
C SER A 132 -6.40 -2.81 21.88
N SER A 133 -5.58 -3.67 22.51
CA SER A 133 -5.95 -5.05 22.83
C SER A 133 -7.14 -5.20 23.77
N GLN A 134 -7.40 -4.16 24.56
CA GLN A 134 -8.49 -4.09 25.54
C GLN A 134 -9.85 -3.72 24.92
N ASN A 135 -9.94 -3.45 23.62
CA ASN A 135 -11.20 -3.06 22.99
C ASN A 135 -12.23 -4.22 22.99
N PRO A 136 -13.43 -4.05 23.57
CA PRO A 136 -14.47 -5.08 23.63
C PRO A 136 -15.21 -5.30 22.30
N LYS A 137 -15.20 -4.32 21.39
CA LYS A 137 -15.88 -4.40 20.08
C LYS A 137 -14.87 -4.87 19.02
N ARG A 138 -14.69 -6.19 18.91
CA ARG A 138 -13.73 -6.78 17.96
C ARG A 138 -14.38 -7.07 16.62
N GLY A 139 -13.88 -6.45 15.55
CA GLY A 139 -14.32 -6.69 14.17
C GLY A 139 -13.24 -7.18 13.20
N TYR A 140 -11.95 -7.04 13.56
CA TYR A 140 -10.82 -7.49 12.74
C TYR A 140 -9.69 -8.00 13.64
N SER A 141 -9.26 -9.25 13.43
CA SER A 141 -8.38 -9.99 14.35
C SER A 141 -6.88 -9.75 14.15
N LYS A 142 -6.46 -9.20 13.00
CA LYS A 142 -5.05 -9.22 12.58
C LYS A 142 -4.17 -8.10 13.14
N CYS A 143 -4.74 -7.04 13.74
CA CYS A 143 -3.95 -5.92 14.27
C CYS A 143 -4.37 -5.45 15.67
N ILE A 144 -4.86 -6.38 16.50
CA ILE A 144 -5.25 -6.10 17.88
C ILE A 144 -4.00 -5.81 18.72
N GLY A 145 -3.91 -4.61 19.32
CA GLY A 145 -2.76 -4.22 20.14
C GLY A 145 -1.53 -3.76 19.34
N CYS A 146 -1.60 -3.70 18.01
CA CYS A 146 -0.51 -3.21 17.15
C CYS A 146 0.04 -1.84 17.57
N PHE A 147 -0.83 -0.98 18.11
CA PHE A 147 -0.50 0.39 18.46
C PHE A 147 -0.17 0.59 19.95
N GLU A 148 0.09 -0.49 20.69
CA GLU A 148 0.56 -0.40 22.08
C GLU A 148 2.04 -0.06 22.14
N MET A 149 2.37 1.20 21.85
CA MET A 149 3.75 1.70 21.70
C MET A 149 4.65 1.35 22.89
N GLU A 150 4.11 1.36 24.11
CA GLU A 150 4.84 1.01 25.33
C GLU A 150 5.29 -0.46 25.39
N LYS A 151 4.57 -1.37 24.70
CA LYS A 151 4.99 -2.77 24.54
C LYS A 151 5.85 -2.95 23.30
N GLU A 152 5.45 -2.34 22.19
CA GLU A 152 6.17 -2.41 20.92
C GLU A 152 7.61 -1.91 21.04
N LYS A 153 7.84 -0.86 21.84
CA LYS A 153 9.18 -0.31 22.09
C LYS A 153 10.13 -1.31 22.75
N LEU A 154 9.65 -2.32 23.46
CA LEU A 154 10.53 -3.27 24.15
C LEU A 154 10.98 -4.43 23.24
N LYS A 155 10.32 -4.62 22.09
CA LYS A 155 10.67 -5.66 21.14
C LYS A 155 12.10 -5.48 20.62
N TRP A 156 12.83 -6.58 20.44
CA TRP A 156 14.19 -6.66 19.89
C TRP A 156 15.31 -5.93 20.66
N VAL A 157 15.00 -5.30 21.80
CA VAL A 157 15.97 -4.57 22.64
C VAL A 157 16.24 -5.30 23.96
N SER A 158 15.24 -5.99 24.51
CA SER A 158 15.40 -6.82 25.70
C SER A 158 15.36 -8.29 25.36
N ASN A 159 16.12 -9.11 26.09
CA ASN A 159 15.97 -10.57 26.04
C ASN A 159 14.54 -10.93 26.44
N THR A 160 13.76 -11.36 25.46
CA THR A 160 12.45 -11.98 25.66
C THR A 160 12.66 -13.41 26.17
N SER A 161 11.63 -13.98 26.77
CA SER A 161 11.64 -15.37 27.24
C SER A 161 11.59 -16.42 26.11
N LEU A 162 11.66 -15.99 24.84
CA LEU A 162 11.64 -16.84 23.67
C LEU A 162 13.07 -17.13 23.20
N VAL A 163 13.37 -18.41 23.01
CA VAL A 163 14.74 -18.95 22.78
C VAL A 163 15.32 -18.58 21.40
N VAL A 164 14.57 -17.90 20.52
CA VAL A 164 14.93 -17.67 19.10
C VAL A 164 14.80 -16.20 18.67
N ASP A 165 14.88 -15.26 19.62
CA ASP A 165 14.88 -13.83 19.29
C ASP A 165 16.32 -13.30 19.23
N PHE A 166 16.71 -12.74 18.07
CA PHE A 166 17.96 -11.99 17.94
C PHE A 166 17.75 -10.55 18.40
N LEU A 167 18.69 -10.00 19.17
CA LEU A 167 18.69 -8.57 19.46
C LEU A 167 19.14 -7.79 18.23
N ILE A 168 18.64 -6.56 18.08
CA ILE A 168 19.10 -5.65 17.03
C ILE A 168 20.62 -5.43 17.14
N SER A 169 21.17 -5.35 18.35
CA SER A 169 22.61 -5.25 18.58
C SER A 169 23.40 -6.39 17.94
N ASP A 170 22.90 -7.62 18.07
CA ASP A 170 23.58 -8.82 17.60
C ASP A 170 23.59 -8.85 16.07
N VAL A 171 22.46 -8.52 15.44
CA VAL A 171 22.34 -8.43 13.99
C VAL A 171 23.24 -7.32 13.41
N LEU A 172 23.30 -6.17 14.08
CA LEU A 172 24.13 -5.05 13.64
C LEU A 172 25.63 -5.29 13.86
N ALA A 173 26.01 -6.12 14.82
CA ALA A 173 27.39 -6.53 15.04
C ALA A 173 27.94 -7.43 13.92
N ILE A 174 27.07 -8.11 13.16
CA ILE A 174 27.49 -8.95 12.03
C ILE A 174 28.00 -8.06 10.89
N LYS A 175 29.32 -8.00 10.68
CA LYS A 175 29.99 -7.23 9.60
C LYS A 175 29.83 -5.69 9.74
N PRO A 176 30.50 -5.06 10.71
CA PRO A 176 30.40 -3.62 10.94
C PRO A 176 30.98 -2.80 9.76
N GLY A 177 30.46 -1.58 9.57
CA GLY A 177 30.98 -0.62 8.57
C GLY A 177 30.36 -0.67 7.17
N GLU A 178 29.43 -1.59 6.92
CA GLU A 178 28.76 -1.76 5.63
C GLU A 178 27.41 -1.05 5.55
N VAL A 179 26.97 -0.70 4.33
CA VAL A 179 25.61 -0.19 4.08
C VAL A 179 24.60 -1.32 4.29
N ARG A 180 23.55 -1.04 5.07
CA ARG A 180 22.48 -2.00 5.38
C ARG A 180 21.13 -1.47 4.92
N ILE A 181 20.43 -2.30 4.16
CA ILE A 181 19.03 -2.11 3.80
C ILE A 181 18.28 -3.35 4.26
N GLY A 182 17.31 -3.18 5.16
CA GLY A 182 16.45 -4.27 5.61
C GLY A 182 15.09 -4.24 4.92
N LEU A 183 14.44 -5.40 4.88
CA LEU A 183 13.08 -5.56 4.41
C LEU A 183 12.19 -5.96 5.60
N ASP A 184 11.23 -5.12 5.93
CA ASP A 184 10.21 -5.37 6.94
C ASP A 184 8.93 -5.85 6.26
N TYR A 185 8.78 -7.17 6.22
CA TYR A 185 7.62 -7.85 5.70
C TYR A 185 6.80 -8.40 6.86
N GLY A 186 5.78 -7.65 7.26
CA GLY A 186 4.99 -8.00 8.43
C GLY A 186 3.68 -7.22 8.50
N ILE A 187 2.77 -7.76 9.31
CA ILE A 187 1.52 -7.10 9.68
C ILE A 187 1.79 -6.44 11.02
N GLY A 188 1.90 -5.11 11.06
CA GLY A 188 2.21 -4.37 12.28
C GLY A 188 2.17 -2.86 12.09
N SER A 189 2.63 -2.14 13.11
CA SER A 189 2.69 -0.67 13.16
C SER A 189 4.03 -0.09 12.67
N GLY A 190 4.90 -0.90 12.05
CA GLY A 190 6.20 -0.47 11.53
C GLY A 190 7.27 -0.25 12.62
N THR A 191 7.08 -0.84 13.80
CA THR A 191 7.94 -0.63 14.99
C THR A 191 9.34 -1.23 14.83
N PHE A 192 9.50 -2.27 14.00
CA PHE A 192 10.81 -2.77 13.60
C PHE A 192 11.59 -1.73 12.79
N ALA A 193 10.94 -1.15 11.75
CA ALA A 193 11.52 -0.06 10.98
C ALA A 193 11.86 1.15 11.87
N ALA A 194 11.01 1.47 12.86
CA ALA A 194 11.28 2.52 13.83
C ALA A 194 12.56 2.26 14.65
N ARG A 195 12.75 1.03 15.16
CA ARG A 195 13.97 0.64 15.88
C ARG A 195 15.22 0.71 15.02
N MET A 196 15.15 0.17 13.80
CA MET A 196 16.28 0.18 12.88
C MET A 196 16.65 1.61 12.47
N ARG A 197 15.67 2.51 12.38
CA ARG A 197 15.91 3.94 12.10
C ARG A 197 16.71 4.64 13.19
N GLU A 198 16.51 4.31 14.47
CA GLU A 198 17.32 4.85 15.57
C GLU A 198 18.79 4.44 15.46
N GLN A 199 19.06 3.30 14.82
CA GLN A 199 20.41 2.80 14.53
C GLN A 199 20.93 3.27 13.16
N ASN A 200 20.29 4.28 12.55
CA ASN A 200 20.61 4.80 11.21
C ASN A 200 20.56 3.77 10.08
N VAL A 201 19.74 2.72 10.22
CA VAL A 201 19.53 1.73 9.16
C VAL A 201 18.30 2.09 8.33
N THR A 202 18.40 1.90 7.02
CA THR A 202 17.27 2.06 6.09
C THR A 202 16.48 0.76 6.04
N ILE A 203 15.17 0.85 6.27
CA ILE A 203 14.24 -0.27 6.13
C ILE A 203 13.21 0.06 5.06
N VAL A 204 12.96 -0.90 4.18
CA VAL A 204 11.84 -0.91 3.26
C VAL A 204 10.74 -1.73 3.92
N SER A 205 9.60 -1.11 4.23
CA SER A 205 8.46 -1.79 4.87
C SER A 205 7.31 -1.97 3.89
N THR A 206 6.67 -3.13 3.92
CA THR A 206 5.41 -3.35 3.23
C THR A 206 4.24 -2.89 4.10
N ALA A 207 3.33 -2.06 3.55
CA ALA A 207 2.13 -1.62 4.25
C ALA A 207 0.87 -2.17 3.58
N LEU A 208 0.00 -2.82 4.37
CA LEU A 208 -1.31 -3.28 3.94
C LEU A 208 -2.37 -2.88 4.97
N ASN A 209 -3.58 -2.67 4.50
CA ASN A 209 -4.73 -2.30 5.30
C ASN A 209 -5.38 -3.56 5.90
N LEU A 210 -4.77 -4.10 6.98
CA LEU A 210 -5.18 -5.36 7.62
C LEU A 210 -5.71 -5.12 9.03
N GLY A 211 -6.97 -4.69 9.14
CA GLY A 211 -7.59 -4.34 10.42
C GLY A 211 -7.13 -3.00 11.01
N ALA A 212 -6.15 -2.36 10.36
CA ALA A 212 -5.70 -1.01 10.63
C ALA A 212 -5.36 -0.29 9.30
N PRO A 213 -5.47 1.04 9.25
CA PRO A 213 -5.27 1.86 8.04
C PRO A 213 -3.80 2.17 7.72
N SER A 214 -2.94 1.16 7.65
CA SER A 214 -1.48 1.37 7.49
C SER A 214 -1.07 2.00 6.15
N ASN A 215 -1.89 1.89 5.10
CA ASN A 215 -1.64 2.49 3.78
C ASN A 215 -2.50 3.74 3.50
N GLU A 216 -3.21 4.26 4.52
CA GLU A 216 -4.11 5.41 4.38
C GLU A 216 -3.59 6.68 5.06
N ILE A 217 -2.32 6.66 5.51
CA ILE A 217 -1.67 7.83 6.14
C ILE A 217 -1.30 8.83 5.06
N SER A 218 -1.76 10.07 5.20
CA SER A 218 -1.58 11.19 4.25
C SER A 218 -0.76 12.35 4.82
#